data_AF-A0A1C3XW77-F1
#
_entry.id   AF-A0A1C3XW77-F1
#
_cell.length_a   1.000
_cell.length_b   1.000
_cell.length_c   1.000
_cell.angle_alpha   90.00
_cell.angle_beta   90.00
_cell.angle_gamma   90.00
#
_symmetry.space_group_name_H-M   'P 1'
#
loop_
_entity.id
_entity.type
_entity.pdbx_description
1 polymer ?
#
loop_
_entity_poly.entity_id
_entity_poly.type
_entity_poly.pdbx_seq_one_letter_code
_entity_poly.pdbx_strand_id
1 'polypeptide(L)'
;MTGNVPFPDRDTVADKLAALSEADKSYLALLMENAAQDDNLLDGLRRHLDLATESRFLNSLKLEKLGMWLGTQAPDRLQIRLTEAARSSQHPAYQAFRTGLSRSGGLEKAYPPAP
;
A
#
# COMPACT_ATOMS: atom_id res chain seq x y z
N MET A 1 10.77 28.10 15.76
CA MET A 1 11.38 26.77 15.61
C MET A 1 10.29 25.81 15.17
N THR A 2 10.04 25.70 13.86
CA THR A 2 9.11 24.71 13.32
C THR A 2 9.78 23.36 13.45
N GLY A 3 9.32 22.55 14.41
CA GLY A 3 9.80 21.19 14.58
C GLY A 3 9.56 20.43 13.29
N ASN A 4 10.62 20.19 12.52
CA ASN A 4 10.62 19.27 11.40
C ASN A 4 10.42 17.88 11.99
N VAL A 5 9.16 17.48 12.18
CA VAL A 5 8.85 16.08 12.48
C VAL A 5 9.53 15.29 11.36
N PRO A 6 10.45 14.37 11.68
CA PRO A 6 11.07 13.54 10.65
C PRO A 6 9.94 12.73 10.02
N PHE A 7 9.47 13.19 8.85
CA PHE A 7 8.50 12.46 8.08
C PHE A 7 9.12 11.12 7.71
N PRO A 8 8.37 10.02 7.78
CA PRO A 8 8.92 8.73 7.45
C PRO A 8 9.35 8.72 5.99
N ASP A 9 10.60 8.36 5.77
CA ASP A 9 11.09 8.13 4.42
C ASP A 9 10.41 6.90 3.81
N ARG A 10 10.46 6.83 2.48
CA ARG A 10 9.84 5.74 1.71
C ARG A 10 10.39 4.36 2.07
N ASP A 11 11.64 4.25 2.51
CA ASP A 11 12.26 2.96 2.84
C ASP A 11 11.73 2.44 4.18
N THR A 12 11.54 3.34 5.15
CA THR A 12 10.86 3.05 6.42
C THR A 12 9.44 2.57 6.17
N VAL A 13 8.68 3.24 5.31
CA VAL A 13 7.33 2.79 4.96
C VAL A 13 7.36 1.43 4.26
N ALA A 14 8.30 1.21 3.34
CA ALA A 14 8.46 -0.07 2.64
C ALA A 14 8.75 -1.22 3.60
N ASP A 15 9.61 -0.99 4.60
CA ASP A 15 9.92 -1.97 5.65
C ASP A 15 8.69 -2.30 6.50
N LYS A 16 7.86 -1.31 6.83
CA LYS A 16 6.60 -1.51 7.56
C LYS A 16 5.58 -2.32 6.76
N LEU A 17 5.44 -2.00 5.47
CA LEU A 17 4.59 -2.77 4.54
C LEU A 17 5.11 -4.20 4.37
N ALA A 18 6.43 -4.37 4.34
CA ALA A 18 7.07 -5.67 4.28
C ALA A 18 6.88 -6.47 5.57
N ALA A 19 6.95 -5.87 6.75
CA ALA A 19 6.81 -6.61 8.01
C ALA A 19 5.33 -7.02 8.26
N LEU A 20 4.40 -6.07 8.08
CA LEU A 20 2.95 -6.25 8.25
C LEU A 20 2.55 -6.86 9.61
N SER A 21 3.33 -6.58 10.67
CA SER A 21 2.94 -6.91 12.04
C SER A 21 1.78 -6.02 12.50
N GLU A 22 1.12 -6.37 13.61
CA GLU A 22 0.04 -5.52 14.15
C GLU A 22 0.53 -4.10 14.49
N ALA A 23 1.74 -3.97 15.04
CA ALA A 23 2.34 -2.66 15.31
C ALA A 23 2.60 -1.86 14.02
N ASP A 24 3.06 -2.53 12.96
CA ASP A 24 3.32 -1.87 11.67
C ASP A 24 2.02 -1.48 10.97
N LYS A 25 0.97 -2.30 11.10
CA LYS A 25 -0.38 -1.96 10.61
C LYS A 25 -0.95 -0.75 11.33
N SER A 26 -0.84 -0.68 12.66
CA SER A 26 -1.26 0.50 13.43
C SER A 26 -0.52 1.75 13.00
N TYR A 27 0.80 1.64 12.78
CA TYR A 27 1.62 2.73 12.26
C TYR A 27 1.15 3.19 10.87
N LEU A 28 0.93 2.27 9.94
CA LEU A 28 0.47 2.57 8.59
C LEU A 28 -0.97 3.13 8.57
N ALA A 29 -1.85 2.69 9.48
CA ALA A 29 -3.18 3.24 9.64
C ALA A 29 -3.13 4.71 10.07
N LEU A 30 -2.31 5.05 11.08
CA LEU A 30 -2.08 6.43 11.49
C LEU A 30 -1.46 7.27 10.35
N LEU A 31 -0.56 6.69 9.55
CA LEU A 31 -0.01 7.36 8.38
C LEU A 31 -1.11 7.73 7.37
N MET A 32 -2.05 6.81 7.13
CA MET A 32 -3.21 7.01 6.25
C MET A 32 -4.24 8.01 6.80
N GLU A 33 -4.18 8.41 8.07
CA GLU A 33 -5.04 9.50 8.58
C GLU A 33 -4.57 10.87 8.08
N ASN A 34 -3.29 11.01 7.71
CA ASN A 34 -2.72 12.27 7.26
C ASN A 34 -2.54 12.31 5.74
N ALA A 35 -3.40 13.07 5.05
CA ALA A 35 -3.34 13.22 3.59
C ALA A 35 -1.99 13.78 3.08
N ALA A 36 -1.26 14.55 3.89
CA ALA A 36 0.07 15.04 3.51
C ALA A 36 1.13 13.92 3.44
N GLN A 37 0.80 12.70 3.91
CA GLN A 37 1.66 11.53 3.88
C GLN A 37 1.27 10.50 2.82
N ASP A 38 0.20 10.75 2.06
CA ASP A 38 -0.28 9.83 1.02
C ASP A 38 0.82 9.51 -0.01
N ASP A 39 1.64 10.51 -0.37
CA ASP A 39 2.76 10.34 -1.30
C ASP A 39 3.86 9.45 -0.71
N ASN A 40 4.24 9.68 0.55
CA ASN A 40 5.22 8.84 1.25
C ASN A 40 4.74 7.40 1.38
N LEU A 41 3.44 7.20 1.65
CA LEU A 41 2.82 5.88 1.68
C LEU A 41 2.94 5.17 0.32
N LEU A 42 2.59 5.87 -0.76
CA LEU A 42 2.59 5.30 -2.11
C LEU A 42 4.00 5.06 -2.64
N ASP A 43 4.95 5.93 -2.34
CA ASP A 43 6.35 5.73 -2.69
C ASP A 43 6.96 4.56 -1.90
N GLY A 44 6.61 4.40 -0.62
CA GLY A 44 6.96 3.23 0.16
C GLY A 44 6.33 1.94 -0.38
N LEU A 45 5.08 1.99 -0.84
CA LEU A 45 4.41 0.87 -1.49
C LEU A 45 5.13 0.46 -2.78
N ARG A 46 5.42 1.42 -3.66
CA ARG A 46 6.16 1.15 -4.91
C ARG A 46 7.53 0.55 -4.59
N ARG A 47 8.26 1.15 -3.65
CA ARG A 47 9.56 0.64 -3.19
C ARG A 47 9.47 -0.80 -2.69
N HIS A 48 8.46 -1.13 -1.89
CA HIS A 48 8.24 -2.48 -1.40
C HIS A 48 7.96 -3.48 -2.54
N LEU A 49 7.13 -3.09 -3.52
CA LEU A 49 6.80 -3.92 -4.67
C LEU A 49 8.02 -4.12 -5.60
N ASP A 50 8.80 -3.08 -5.84
CA ASP A 50 10.06 -3.13 -6.60
C ASP A 50 11.05 -4.11 -5.95
N LEU A 51 11.27 -3.99 -4.64
CA LEU A 51 12.11 -4.94 -3.88
C LEU A 51 11.60 -6.38 -3.98
N ALA A 52 10.27 -6.57 -3.97
CA ALA A 52 9.69 -7.90 -4.15
C ALA A 52 9.88 -8.44 -5.58
N THR A 53 10.09 -7.57 -6.58
CA THR A 53 10.45 -8.01 -7.95
C THR A 53 11.89 -8.51 -8.04
N GLU A 54 12.80 -7.96 -7.24
CA GLU A 54 14.21 -8.32 -7.20
C GLU A 54 14.50 -9.52 -6.28
N SER A 55 13.54 -9.92 -5.46
CA SER A 55 13.67 -11.05 -4.54
C SER A 55 13.86 -12.38 -5.28
N ARG A 56 14.77 -13.21 -4.77
CA ARG A 56 15.00 -14.58 -5.26
C ARG A 56 13.73 -15.44 -5.27
N PHE A 57 12.83 -15.21 -4.33
CA PHE A 57 11.55 -15.90 -4.23
C PHE A 57 10.41 -14.90 -4.07
N LEU A 58 9.34 -15.12 -4.83
CA LEU A 58 8.13 -14.32 -4.73
C LEU A 58 7.23 -14.84 -3.60
N ASN A 59 6.98 -14.00 -2.60
CA ASN A 59 5.99 -14.29 -1.57
C ASN A 59 4.61 -13.73 -1.96
N SER A 60 3.96 -14.36 -2.94
CA SER A 60 2.68 -13.90 -3.49
C SER A 60 1.58 -13.82 -2.43
N LEU A 61 1.49 -14.81 -1.53
CA LEU A 61 0.49 -14.82 -0.46
C LEU A 61 0.62 -13.60 0.47
N LYS A 62 1.84 -13.18 0.78
CA LYS A 62 2.08 -12.00 1.62
C LYS A 62 1.68 -10.71 0.90
N LEU A 63 1.99 -10.59 -0.39
CA LEU A 63 1.59 -9.44 -1.21
C LEU A 63 0.07 -9.38 -1.39
N GLU A 64 -0.61 -10.51 -1.59
CA GLU A 64 -2.07 -10.58 -1.61
C GLU A 64 -2.68 -10.14 -0.27
N LYS A 65 -2.12 -10.59 0.86
CA LYS A 65 -2.58 -10.16 2.19
C LYS A 65 -2.35 -8.66 2.40
N LEU A 66 -1.23 -8.12 1.95
CA LEU A 66 -0.95 -6.69 2.00
C LEU A 66 -1.97 -5.90 1.17
N GLY A 67 -2.23 -6.32 -0.07
CA GLY A 67 -3.23 -5.68 -0.93
C GLY A 67 -4.63 -5.71 -0.33
N MET A 68 -5.04 -6.85 0.21
CA MET A 68 -6.32 -7.00 0.91
C MET A 68 -6.43 -6.05 2.10
N TRP A 69 -5.39 -5.99 2.94
CA TRP A 69 -5.37 -5.13 4.11
C TRP A 69 -5.42 -3.65 3.73
N LEU A 70 -4.56 -3.21 2.79
CA LEU A 70 -4.57 -1.82 2.33
C LEU A 70 -5.90 -1.44 1.69
N GLY A 71 -6.48 -2.28 0.83
CA GLY A 71 -7.78 -1.97 0.23
C GLY A 71 -8.92 -1.91 1.24
N THR A 72 -8.82 -2.63 2.36
CA THR A 72 -9.82 -2.58 3.44
C THR A 72 -9.64 -1.39 4.38
N GLN A 73 -8.39 -1.00 4.68
CA GLN A 73 -8.07 0.03 5.68
C GLN A 73 -7.84 1.42 5.09
N ALA A 74 -7.48 1.51 3.82
CA ALA A 74 -7.16 2.79 3.21
C ALA A 74 -8.41 3.66 3.04
N PRO A 75 -8.32 4.97 3.34
CA PRO A 75 -9.40 5.91 3.09
C PRO A 75 -9.71 6.01 1.60
N ASP A 76 -10.95 6.37 1.27
CA ASP A 76 -11.48 6.42 -0.11
C ASP A 76 -10.56 7.17 -1.08
N ARG A 77 -10.02 8.32 -0.64
CA ARG A 77 -9.09 9.16 -1.43
C ARG A 77 -7.85 8.42 -1.95
N LEU A 78 -7.42 7.35 -1.28
CA LEU A 78 -6.25 6.56 -1.64
C LEU A 78 -6.59 5.38 -2.57
N GLN A 79 -7.85 4.94 -2.65
CA GLN A 79 -8.23 3.71 -3.36
C GLN A 79 -7.87 3.75 -4.85
N ILE A 80 -8.08 4.90 -5.51
CA ILE A 80 -7.67 5.10 -6.91
C ILE A 80 -6.15 5.00 -7.04
N ARG A 81 -5.40 5.72 -6.19
CA ARG A 81 -3.94 5.79 -6.25
C ARG A 81 -3.27 4.43 -5.94
N LEU A 82 -3.84 3.66 -5.02
CA LEU A 82 -3.44 2.29 -4.72
C LEU A 82 -3.67 1.38 -5.94
N THR A 83 -4.79 1.55 -6.62
CA THR A 83 -5.12 0.80 -7.84
C THR A 83 -4.16 1.15 -8.99
N GLU A 84 -3.80 2.43 -9.14
CA GLU A 84 -2.81 2.88 -10.12
C GLU A 84 -1.42 2.30 -9.81
N ALA A 85 -0.97 2.38 -8.55
CA ALA A 85 0.29 1.78 -8.13
C ALA A 85 0.31 0.26 -8.38
N ALA A 86 -0.80 -0.44 -8.12
CA ALA A 86 -0.93 -1.87 -8.40
C ALA A 86 -0.84 -2.23 -9.89
N ARG A 87 -1.12 -1.28 -10.78
CA ARG A 87 -1.13 -1.46 -12.25
C ARG A 87 0.13 -0.94 -12.94
N SER A 88 1.09 -0.38 -12.21
CA SER A 88 2.28 0.24 -12.81
C SER A 88 3.28 -0.76 -13.42
N SER A 89 3.12 -2.06 -13.17
CA SER A 89 3.97 -3.11 -13.72
C SER A 89 3.18 -4.40 -13.98
N GLN A 90 3.66 -5.20 -14.93
CA GLN A 90 3.12 -6.53 -15.22
C GLN A 90 3.80 -7.64 -14.38
N HIS A 91 4.81 -7.30 -13.57
CA HIS A 91 5.54 -8.29 -12.77
C HIS A 91 4.60 -9.05 -11.80
N PRO A 92 4.80 -10.37 -11.58
CA PRO A 92 3.96 -11.16 -10.68
C PRO A 92 3.81 -10.61 -9.25
N ALA A 93 4.78 -9.85 -8.74
CA ALA A 93 4.67 -9.17 -7.45
C ALA A 93 3.54 -8.11 -7.43
N TYR A 94 3.48 -7.28 -8.47
CA TYR A 94 2.41 -6.30 -8.63
C TYR A 94 1.06 -6.99 -8.86
N GLN A 95 1.04 -8.08 -9.63
CA GLN A 95 -0.18 -8.86 -9.86
C GLN A 95 -0.72 -9.50 -8.58
N ALA A 96 0.16 -10.04 -7.72
CA ALA A 96 -0.23 -10.60 -6.43
C ALA A 96 -0.81 -9.52 -5.51
N PHE A 97 -0.13 -8.37 -5.39
CA PHE A 97 -0.65 -7.23 -4.64
C PHE A 97 -2.01 -6.77 -5.16
N ARG A 98 -2.15 -6.56 -6.47
CA ARG A 98 -3.39 -6.17 -7.13
C ARG A 98 -4.52 -7.15 -6.89
N THR A 99 -4.22 -8.45 -6.90
CA THR A 99 -5.22 -9.50 -6.63
C THR A 99 -5.80 -9.35 -5.23
N GLY A 100 -4.94 -9.12 -4.23
CA GLY A 100 -5.38 -8.80 -2.88
C GLY A 100 -6.23 -7.54 -2.80
N LEU A 101 -5.74 -6.46 -3.44
CA LEU A 101 -6.40 -5.16 -3.47
C LEU A 101 -7.80 -5.25 -4.07
N SER A 102 -7.96 -5.88 -5.24
CA SER A 102 -9.27 -6.06 -5.87
C SER A 102 -10.22 -6.91 -5.03
N ARG A 103 -9.73 -7.95 -4.35
CA ARG A 103 -10.59 -8.78 -3.47
C ARG A 103 -11.11 -8.03 -2.24
N SER A 104 -10.48 -6.94 -1.82
CA SER A 104 -10.98 -6.12 -0.70
C SER A 104 -12.29 -5.39 -1.01
N GLY A 105 -12.56 -5.16 -2.31
CA GLY A 105 -13.66 -4.32 -2.77
C GLY A 105 -13.54 -2.85 -2.37
N GLY A 106 -12.35 -2.39 -1.93
CA GLY A 106 -12.14 -1.04 -1.41
C GLY A 106 -12.46 0.05 -2.44
N LEU A 107 -12.03 -0.14 -3.69
CA LEU A 107 -12.29 0.80 -4.77
C LEU A 107 -13.78 0.90 -5.11
N GLU A 108 -14.46 -0.23 -5.26
CA GLU A 108 -15.89 -0.26 -5.60
C GLU A 108 -16.76 0.31 -4.48
N LYS A 109 -16.36 0.15 -3.21
CA LYS A 109 -17.02 0.78 -2.06
C LYS A 109 -16.83 2.29 -2.03
N ALA A 110 -15.63 2.77 -2.30
CA ALA A 110 -15.30 4.19 -2.34
C ALA A 110 -15.93 4.91 -3.54
N TYR A 111 -16.00 4.22 -4.68
CA TYR A 111 -16.49 4.76 -5.95
C TYR A 111 -17.43 3.75 -6.62
N PRO A 112 -18.69 3.65 -6.15
CA PRO A 112 -19.66 2.73 -6.73
C PRO A 112 -19.95 3.09 -8.20
N PRO A 113 -20.16 2.10 -9.07
CA PRO A 113 -20.55 2.37 -10.46
C PRO A 113 -21.89 3.11 -10.48
N ALA A 114 -22.06 3.99 -11.47
CA ALA A 114 -23.34 4.63 -11.69
C ALA A 114 -24.43 3.55 -11.92
N PRO A 115 -25.66 3.78 -11.39
CA PRO A 115 -26.77 2.83 -11.49
C PRO A 115 -27.23 2.58 -12.93
#